data_AF-A0A554QZM0-F1
#
_entry.id   AF-A0A554QZM0-F1
#
_cell.length_a   1.000
_cell.length_b   1.000
_cell.length_c   1.000
_cell.angle_alpha   90.00
_cell.angle_beta   90.00
_cell.angle_gamma   90.00
#
_symmetry.space_group_name_H-M   'P 1'
#
loop_
_entity.id
_entity.type
_entity.pdbx_description
1 polymer ?
#
loop_
_entity_poly.entity_id
_entity_poly.type
_entity_poly.pdbx_seq_one_letter_code
_entity_poly.pdbx_strand_id
1 'polypeptide(L)' 'MVDGEVFTVTVRDDGSEDYTWESGPNEKYGFGGGPAQVAVGPGVSVPTAELYLSTISEHRESIRNFLGMIDPETGYIE' A
#
# COMPACT_ATOMS: atom_id res chain seq x y z
N MET A 1 8.45 8.78 -3.99
CA MET A 1 9.33 9.13 -2.87
C MET A 1 8.50 9.71 -1.73
N VAL A 2 8.73 9.21 -0.51
CA VAL A 2 8.05 9.63 0.74
C VAL A 2 9.14 9.74 1.81
N ASP A 3 9.28 10.91 2.41
CA ASP A 3 10.18 11.15 3.55
C ASP A 3 11.65 10.71 3.36
N GLY A 4 12.16 10.69 2.12
CA GLY A 4 13.51 10.19 1.81
C GLY A 4 13.53 8.85 1.07
N GLU A 5 12.43 8.09 1.17
CA GLU A 5 12.36 6.70 0.74
C GLU A 5 11.63 6.52 -0.60
N VAL A 6 12.08 5.56 -1.40
CA VAL A 6 11.55 5.21 -2.71
C VAL A 6 10.75 3.91 -2.61
N PHE A 7 9.53 3.95 -3.12
CA PHE A 7 8.64 2.80 -3.20
C PHE A 7 8.14 2.62 -4.62
N THR A 8 8.12 1.38 -5.08
CA THR A 8 7.39 0.95 -6.27
C THR A 8 5.98 0.56 -5.85
N VAL A 9 4.96 1.14 -6.49
CA VAL A 9 3.55 0.77 -6.27
C VAL A 9 3.07 -0.03 -7.47
N THR A 10 2.61 -1.26 -7.24
CA THR A 10 2.01 -2.11 -8.28
C THR A 10 0.52 -2.28 -7.99
N VAL A 11 -0.33 -1.84 -8.91
CA VAL A 11 -1.77 -2.07 -8.84
C VAL A 11 -2.09 -3.33 -9.64
N ARG A 12 -2.78 -4.29 -9.01
CA ARG A 12 -3.22 -5.54 -9.64
C ARG A 12 -4.58 -5.40 -10.32
N ASP A 13 -4.94 -6.39 -11.13
CA ASP A 13 -6.21 -6.43 -11.86
C ASP A 13 -7.46 -6.41 -10.96
N ASP A 14 -7.32 -6.84 -9.70
CA ASP A 14 -8.39 -6.81 -8.69
C ASP A 14 -8.45 -5.49 -7.91
N GLY A 15 -7.60 -4.52 -8.24
CA GLY A 15 -7.46 -3.24 -7.56
C GLY A 15 -6.62 -3.28 -6.29
N SER A 16 -6.10 -4.46 -5.88
CA SER A 16 -5.15 -4.54 -4.78
C SER A 16 -3.81 -3.89 -5.14
N GLU A 17 -3.09 -3.46 -4.12
CA GLU A 17 -1.87 -2.66 -4.27
C GLU A 17 -0.72 -3.34 -3.54
N ASP A 18 0.44 -3.45 -4.19
CA ASP A 18 1.69 -3.79 -3.53
C ASP A 18 2.60 -2.59 -3.46
N TYR A 19 3.24 -2.43 -2.30
CA TYR A 19 4.25 -1.42 -2.06
C TYR A 19 5.58 -2.13 -1.83
N THR A 20 6.51 -2.00 -2.75
CA THR A 20 7.88 -2.52 -2.63
C THR A 20 8.83 -1.39 -2.25
N TRP A 21 9.53 -1.54 -1.13
CA TRP A 21 10.52 -0.58 -0.64
C TRP A 21 11.85 -0.78 -1.36
N GLU A 22 12.23 0.19 -2.20
CA GLU A 22 13.42 0.14 -3.05
C GLU A 22 14.64 0.83 -2.43
N SER A 23 14.44 1.51 -1.30
CA SER A 23 15.49 2.18 -0.54
C SER A 23 15.40 1.80 0.93
N GLY A 24 16.29 2.33 1.77
CA GLY A 24 16.24 2.09 3.20
C GLY A 24 16.94 0.80 3.66
N PRO A 25 16.85 0.46 4.96
CA PRO A 25 17.62 -0.61 5.58
C PRO A 25 17.23 -2.01 5.09
N ASN A 26 16.01 -2.18 4.57
CA ASN A 26 15.47 -3.48 4.14
C ASN A 26 14.89 -3.39 2.72
N GLU A 27 15.78 -3.28 1.73
CA GLU A 27 15.42 -3.30 0.30
C GLU A 27 14.58 -4.56 -0.03
N LYS A 28 13.54 -4.39 -0.84
CA LYS A 28 12.55 -5.41 -1.26
C LYS A 28 11.58 -5.84 -0.16
N TYR A 29 11.66 -5.26 1.02
CA TYR A 29 10.58 -5.34 1.99
C TYR A 29 9.39 -4.48 1.53
N GLY A 30 8.28 -4.55 2.25
CA GLY A 30 7.07 -3.87 1.79
C GLY A 30 5.80 -4.38 2.45
N PHE A 31 4.67 -3.95 1.90
CA PHE A 31 3.36 -4.33 2.39
C PHE A 31 2.34 -4.37 1.26
N GLY A 32 1.28 -5.15 1.47
CA GLY A 32 0.11 -5.17 0.61
C GLY A 32 -0.98 -4.24 1.15
N GLY A 33 -1.68 -3.59 0.24
CA GLY A 33 -2.88 -2.81 0.49
C GLY A 33 -3.92 -3.08 -0.59
N GLY A 34 -4.95 -2.26 -0.60
CA GLY A 34 -6.02 -2.35 -1.58
C GLY A 34 -7.26 -1.63 -1.08
N PRO A 35 -8.23 -1.36 -1.96
CA PRO A 35 -9.45 -0.69 -1.57
C PRO A 35 -10.14 -1.46 -0.45
N ALA A 36 -10.68 -0.71 0.52
CA ALA A 36 -11.51 -1.30 1.57
C ALA A 36 -12.62 -2.11 0.91
N GLN A 37 -12.55 -3.43 1.03
CA GLN A 37 -13.51 -4.32 0.43
C GLN A 37 -14.81 -4.16 1.24
N VAL A 38 -15.76 -3.38 0.71
CA VAL A 38 -17.11 -3.37 1.25
C VAL A 38 -17.64 -4.79 1.11
N ALA A 39 -17.96 -5.45 2.23
CA ALA A 39 -18.60 -6.75 2.21
C ALA A 39 -20.02 -6.58 1.65
N VAL A 40 -20.14 -6.60 0.34
CA VAL A 40 -21.43 -6.54 -0.34
C VAL A 40 -22.03 -7.93 -0.28
N GLY A 41 -23.29 -8.03 0.15
CA GLY A 41 -24.00 -9.31 0.25
C GLY A 41 -24.01 -10.09 -1.07
N PRO A 42 -24.30 -11.40 -1.02
CA PRO A 42 -24.27 -12.25 -2.21
C PRO A 42 -25.14 -11.66 -3.33
N GLY A 43 -24.57 -11.54 -4.53
CA GLY A 43 -25.27 -11.08 -5.73
C GLY A 43 -25.10 -9.60 -6.10
N VAL A 44 -24.29 -8.83 -5.38
CA VAL A 44 -23.98 -7.45 -5.76
C VAL A 44 -22.58 -7.36 -6.39
N SER A 45 -22.54 -7.19 -7.71
CA SER A 45 -21.34 -6.79 -8.44
C SER A 45 -21.30 -5.27 -8.50
N VAL A 46 -20.57 -4.64 -7.57
CA VAL A 46 -20.14 -3.26 -7.80
C VAL A 46 -18.99 -3.29 -8.83
N PRO A 47 -18.91 -2.34 -9.77
CA PRO A 47 -17.75 -2.24 -10.66
C PRO A 47 -16.52 -1.88 -9.82
N THR A 48 -15.75 -2.90 -9.41
CA THR A 48 -14.71 -2.83 -8.36
C THR A 48 -13.45 -2.06 -8.78
N ALA A 49 -13.20 -1.89 -10.09
CA ALA A 49 -11.91 -1.40 -10.59
C ALA A 49 -11.79 0.13 -10.73
N GLU A 50 -12.90 0.85 -10.94
CA GLU A 50 -12.86 2.32 -11.11
C GLU A 50 -13.25 3.09 -9.85
N LEU A 51 -13.82 2.41 -8.84
CA LEU A 51 -14.43 3.10 -7.69
C LEU A 51 -13.44 3.48 -6.59
N TYR A 52 -12.25 2.88 -6.49
CA TYR A 52 -11.33 3.17 -5.37
C TYR A 52 -9.86 2.87 -5.70
N LEU A 53 -9.33 3.33 -6.83
CA LEU A 53 -7.87 3.42 -6.95
C LEU A 53 -7.38 4.51 -6.01
N SER A 54 -6.40 4.19 -5.16
CA SER A 54 -5.84 5.18 -4.25
C SER A 54 -5.21 6.32 -5.06
N THR A 55 -5.46 7.54 -4.61
CA THR A 55 -4.75 8.71 -5.10
C THR A 55 -3.29 8.64 -4.68
N ILE A 56 -2.44 9.42 -5.36
CA ILE A 56 -1.03 9.58 -4.94
C ILE A 56 -0.91 10.04 -3.48
N SER A 57 -1.85 10.84 -2.99
CA SER A 57 -1.86 11.29 -1.59
C SER A 57 -2.13 10.14 -0.63
N GLU A 58 -3.10 9.28 -0.94
CA GLU A 58 -3.42 8.08 -0.14
C GLU A 58 -2.27 7.08 -0.14
N HIS A 59 -1.64 6.84 -1.30
CA HIS A 59 -0.42 6.02 -1.35
C HIS A 59 0.69 6.57 -0.44
N ARG A 60 0.91 7.88 -0.45
CA ARG A 60 1.93 8.52 0.40
C ARG A 60 1.59 8.42 1.88
N GLU A 61 0.32 8.51 2.23
CA GLU A 61 -0.15 8.35 3.61
C GLU A 61 0.04 6.90 4.09
N SER A 62 -0.36 5.91 3.29
CA SER A 62 -0.14 4.49 3.59
C SER A 62 1.36 4.18 3.78
N ILE A 63 2.23 4.69 2.90
CA ILE A 63 3.68 4.53 3.05
C ILE A 63 4.20 5.19 4.33
N ARG A 64 3.73 6.41 4.66
CA ARG A 64 4.16 7.10 5.89
C ARG A 64 3.70 6.34 7.15
N ASN A 65 2.49 5.80 7.14
CA ASN A 65 1.99 4.98 8.24
C ASN A 65 2.83 3.70 8.40
N PHE A 66 3.17 3.05 7.29
CA PHE A 66 4.11 1.91 7.29
C PHE A 66 5.46 2.29 7.91
N LEU A 67 6.11 3.35 7.43
CA LEU A 67 7.39 3.82 7.97
C LEU A 67 7.32 4.20 9.45
N GLY A 68 6.18 4.69 9.93
CA GLY A 68 5.95 5.00 11.35
C GLY A 68 5.84 3.77 12.26
N MET A 69 5.56 2.59 11.69
CA MET A 69 5.55 1.31 12.41
C MET A 69 6.91 0.60 12.37
N ILE A 70 7.84 1.06 11.53
CA ILE A 70 9.16 0.47 11.39
C ILE A 70 10.07 0.92 12.54
N ASP A 71 10.67 -0.05 13.21
CA ASP A 71 11.79 0.18 14.10
C ASP A 71 13.01 0.63 13.28
N PRO A 72 13.60 1.82 13.54
CA PRO A 72 14.73 2.33 12.79
C PRO A 72 16.04 1.53 13.01
N GLU A 73 16.16 0.77 14.10
CA GLU A 73 17.35 -0.05 14.37
C GLU A 73 17.35 -1.35 13.55
N THR A 74 16.18 -1.96 13.38
CA THR A 74 16.04 -3.26 12.69
C THR A 74 15.48 -3.15 11.27
N GLY A 75 14.75 -2.07 10.98
CA GLY A 75 14.06 -1.84 9.71
C GLY A 75 12.80 -2.70 9.51
N TYR A 76 12.28 -3.33 10.57
CA TYR A 76 11.09 -4.17 10.56
C TYR A 76 9.97 -3.58 11.43
N ILE A 77 8.74 -4.05 11.26
CA ILE A 77 7.59 -3.63 12.08
C ILE A 77 7.70 -4.25 13.49
N GLU A 78 7.40 -3.46 14.54
CA GLU A 78 7.23 -3.90 15.94
C GLU A 78 5.77 -3.88 16.42
#